data_AF-A0A7G8D9D9-F1
#
_entry.id   AF-A0A7G8D9D9-F1
#
_cell.length_a   1.000
_cell.length_b   1.000
_cell.length_c   1.000
_cell.angle_alpha   90.00
_cell.angle_beta   90.00
_cell.angle_gamma   90.00
#
_symmetry.space_group_name_H-M   'P 1'
#
loop_
_entity.id
_entity.type
_entity.pdbx_description
1 polymer ?
#
loop_
_entity_poly.entity_id
_entity_poly.type
_entity_poly.pdbx_seq_one_letter_code
_entity_poly.pdbx_strand_id
1 'polypeptide(L)'
;MRFINNLSFATVAAVSTLFAVSPVSQAQSSLLESVKRNPGEAQALCQQFKSINSRGESALSSQSIALIAGQRNLNKTEAEIVATYVIGLNCPDVR
;
A
#
# COMPACT_ATOMS: atom_id res chain seq x y z
N MET A 1 -6.99 -47.11 62.61
CA MET A 1 -6.80 -45.69 63.03
C MET A 1 -5.78 -45.06 62.09
N ARG A 2 -6.21 -44.03 61.32
CA ARG A 2 -5.46 -42.85 60.83
C ARG A 2 -4.15 -43.13 60.04
N PHE A 3 -3.90 -42.60 58.83
CA PHE A 3 -3.74 -41.18 58.56
C PHE A 3 -3.35 -40.91 57.07
N ILE A 4 -4.08 -39.95 56.46
CA ILE A 4 -3.73 -38.88 55.49
C ILE A 4 -3.13 -39.19 54.10
N ASN A 5 -4.01 -38.98 53.11
CA ASN A 5 -3.87 -38.24 51.85
C ASN A 5 -2.71 -37.22 51.77
N ASN A 6 -2.12 -37.01 50.60
CA ASN A 6 -1.55 -35.71 50.17
C ASN A 6 -1.11 -35.78 48.70
N LEU A 7 -2.02 -35.48 47.79
CA LEU A 7 -1.66 -35.16 46.41
C LEU A 7 -1.99 -33.68 46.19
N SER A 8 -1.01 -32.83 46.48
CA SER A 8 -1.05 -31.41 46.14
C SER A 8 -0.88 -31.30 44.63
N PHE A 9 -1.97 -31.14 43.90
CA PHE A 9 -1.92 -30.76 42.49
C PHE A 9 -1.64 -29.27 42.41
N ALA A 10 -0.42 -28.94 42.03
CA ALA A 10 0.01 -27.58 41.74
C ALA A 10 -0.86 -26.99 40.62
N THR A 11 -1.49 -25.85 40.89
CA THR A 11 -2.23 -25.07 39.90
C THR A 11 -1.25 -24.40 38.94
N VAL A 12 -1.13 -24.95 37.72
CA VAL A 12 -0.41 -24.30 36.62
C VAL A 12 -1.31 -23.20 36.06
N ALA A 13 -1.06 -21.95 36.45
CA ALA A 13 -1.66 -20.79 35.81
C ALA A 13 -1.05 -20.60 34.42
N ALA A 14 -1.75 -21.08 33.38
CA ALA A 14 -1.40 -20.82 31.99
C ALA A 14 -1.69 -19.35 31.64
N VAL A 15 -0.68 -18.49 31.70
CA VAL A 15 -0.75 -17.12 31.20
C VAL A 15 -0.72 -17.18 29.67
N SER A 16 -1.90 -17.12 29.05
CA SER A 16 -2.04 -17.02 27.60
C SER A 16 -1.84 -15.56 27.17
N THR A 17 -0.63 -15.19 26.76
CA THR A 17 -0.37 -13.91 26.11
C THR A 17 -0.96 -13.93 24.71
N LEU A 18 -2.11 -13.25 24.53
CA LEU A 18 -2.69 -12.98 23.22
C LEU A 18 -1.78 -11.98 22.47
N PHE A 19 -0.93 -12.48 21.59
CA PHE A 19 -0.27 -11.65 20.60
C PHE A 19 -1.32 -11.19 19.59
N ALA A 20 -1.81 -9.95 19.75
CA ALA A 20 -2.64 -9.30 18.76
C ALA A 20 -1.78 -9.03 17.51
N VAL A 21 -1.87 -9.93 16.53
CA VAL A 21 -1.32 -9.69 15.20
C VAL A 21 -2.29 -8.73 14.50
N SER A 22 -2.00 -7.43 14.55
CA SER A 22 -2.75 -6.44 13.78
C SER A 22 -2.61 -6.79 12.30
N PRO A 23 -3.70 -6.97 11.53
CA PRO A 23 -3.56 -7.08 10.09
C PRO A 23 -3.02 -5.74 9.58
N VAL A 24 -1.79 -5.76 9.07
CA VAL A 24 -1.31 -4.72 8.16
C VAL A 24 -2.16 -4.88 6.91
N SER A 25 -3.36 -4.29 6.91
CA SER A 25 -4.09 -4.04 5.68
C SER A 25 -3.24 -3.06 4.89
N GLN A 26 -2.43 -3.59 3.98
CA GLN A 26 -1.87 -2.81 2.88
C GLN A 26 -3.06 -2.29 2.09
N ALA A 27 -3.54 -1.10 2.45
CA ALA A 27 -4.57 -0.40 1.71
C ALA A 27 -3.97 -0.03 0.35
N GLN A 28 -4.01 -0.97 -0.60
CA GLN A 28 -3.90 -0.61 -2.01
C GLN A 28 -4.97 0.44 -2.25
N SER A 29 -4.57 1.62 -2.75
CA SER A 29 -5.51 2.72 -2.93
C SER A 29 -6.64 2.27 -3.86
N SER A 30 -7.86 2.70 -3.56
CA SER A 30 -9.02 2.46 -4.44
C SER A 30 -8.74 2.95 -5.86
N LEU A 31 -7.89 3.99 -6.00
CA LEU A 31 -7.43 4.46 -7.30
C LEU A 31 -6.52 3.45 -8.01
N LEU A 32 -5.54 2.84 -7.33
CA LEU A 32 -4.69 1.84 -7.97
C LEU A 32 -5.52 0.68 -8.51
N GLU A 33 -6.54 0.23 -7.77
CA GLU A 33 -7.46 -0.79 -8.25
C GLU A 33 -8.32 -0.31 -9.43
N SER A 34 -8.73 0.96 -9.46
CA SER A 34 -9.41 1.56 -10.63
C SER A 34 -8.52 1.54 -11.86
N VAL A 35 -7.29 2.05 -11.74
CA VAL A 35 -6.31 2.13 -12.83
C VAL A 35 -5.96 0.74 -13.37
N LYS A 36 -5.81 -0.26 -12.49
CA LYS A 36 -5.58 -1.67 -12.88
C LYS A 36 -6.71 -2.24 -13.74
N ARG A 37 -7.96 -1.82 -13.49
CA ARG A 37 -9.16 -2.34 -14.16
C ARG A 37 -9.62 -1.48 -15.33
N ASN A 38 -9.06 -0.27 -15.47
CA ASN A 38 -9.45 0.71 -16.48
C ASN A 38 -8.25 1.11 -17.35
N PRO A 39 -8.04 0.45 -18.51
CA PRO A 39 -6.92 0.78 -19.39
C PRO A 39 -6.99 2.21 -19.95
N GLY A 40 -8.19 2.79 -20.10
CA GLY A 40 -8.34 4.18 -20.51
C GLY A 40 -7.81 5.16 -19.46
N GLU A 41 -8.00 4.86 -18.18
CA GLU A 41 -7.46 5.66 -17.08
C GLU A 41 -5.93 5.56 -17.01
N ALA A 42 -5.38 4.35 -17.17
CA ALA A 42 -3.94 4.13 -17.24
C ALA A 42 -3.32 4.88 -18.45
N GLN A 43 -3.98 4.84 -19.62
CA GLN A 43 -3.51 5.56 -20.81
C GLN A 43 -3.58 7.08 -20.63
N ALA A 44 -4.61 7.62 -19.98
CA ALA A 44 -4.71 9.05 -19.70
C ALA A 44 -3.58 9.53 -18.78
N LEU A 45 -3.28 8.78 -17.71
CA LEU A 45 -2.13 9.02 -16.86
C LEU A 45 -0.82 8.92 -17.64
N CYS A 46 -0.72 7.94 -18.54
CA CYS A 46 0.43 7.77 -19.41
C CYS A 46 0.73 9.01 -20.26
N GLN A 47 -0.29 9.58 -20.89
CA GLN A 47 -0.14 10.80 -21.69
C GLN A 47 0.27 11.99 -20.83
N GLN A 48 -0.25 12.08 -19.61
CA GLN A 48 0.16 13.10 -18.66
C GLN A 48 1.64 12.96 -18.28
N PHE A 49 2.12 11.74 -18.01
CA PHE A 49 3.53 11.49 -17.73
C PHE A 49 4.42 11.83 -18.93
N LYS A 50 4.02 11.43 -20.15
CA LYS A 50 4.73 11.81 -21.38
C LYS A 50 4.82 13.32 -21.56
N SER A 51 3.75 14.06 -21.25
CA SER A 51 3.75 15.52 -21.27
C SER A 51 4.75 16.12 -20.27
N ILE A 52 4.78 15.62 -19.03
CA ILE A 52 5.76 16.03 -18.02
C ILE A 52 7.18 15.77 -18.52
N ASN A 53 7.43 14.56 -19.03
CA ASN A 53 8.74 14.15 -19.51
C ASN A 53 9.22 14.93 -20.74
N SER A 54 8.29 15.33 -21.62
CA SER A 54 8.60 16.19 -22.78
C SER A 54 9.15 17.57 -22.40
N ARG A 55 8.93 18.01 -21.16
CA ARG A 55 9.50 19.25 -20.60
C ARG A 55 10.85 19.04 -19.91
N GLY A 56 11.40 17.83 -19.94
CA GLY A 56 12.63 17.48 -19.24
C GLY A 56 12.45 17.18 -17.75
N GLU A 57 11.21 17.07 -17.27
CA GLU A 57 10.89 16.78 -15.88
C GLU A 57 10.64 15.29 -15.68
N SER A 58 11.12 14.71 -14.57
CA SER A 58 10.76 13.33 -14.23
C SER A 58 9.30 13.27 -13.78
N ALA A 59 8.56 12.30 -14.34
CA ALA A 59 7.20 11.98 -13.91
C ALA A 59 7.14 11.51 -12.44
N LEU A 60 8.26 11.03 -11.90
CA LEU A 60 8.40 10.56 -10.52
C LEU A 60 9.08 11.59 -9.60
N SER A 61 9.33 12.82 -10.07
CA SER A 61 9.83 13.88 -9.18
C SER A 61 8.81 14.22 -8.10
N SER A 62 9.27 14.71 -6.93
CA SER A 62 8.38 15.08 -5.83
C SER A 62 7.34 16.14 -6.23
N GLN A 63 7.71 17.03 -7.15
CA GLN A 63 6.84 18.06 -7.73
C GLN A 63 5.77 17.44 -8.63
N SER A 64 6.15 16.54 -9.55
CA SER A 64 5.23 15.82 -10.42
C SER A 64 4.24 14.97 -9.62
N ILE A 65 4.73 14.24 -8.60
CA ILE A 65 3.87 13.45 -7.71
C ILE A 65 2.90 14.34 -6.93
N ALA A 66 3.35 15.49 -6.41
CA ALA A 66 2.46 16.43 -5.73
C ALA A 66 1.39 17.01 -6.65
N LEU A 67 1.73 17.31 -7.91
CA LEU A 67 0.79 17.79 -8.92
C LEU A 67 -0.30 16.74 -9.20
N ILE A 68 0.11 15.50 -9.44
CA ILE A 68 -0.82 14.40 -9.74
C ILE A 68 -1.68 14.06 -8.53
N ALA A 69 -1.09 14.06 -7.34
CA ALA A 69 -1.81 13.89 -6.09
C ALA A 69 -2.95 14.92 -5.95
N GLY A 70 -2.66 16.20 -6.21
CA GLY A 70 -3.67 17.26 -6.19
C GLY A 70 -4.76 17.09 -7.24
N GLN A 71 -4.39 16.74 -8.48
CA GLN A 71 -5.34 16.57 -9.58
C GLN A 71 -6.28 15.37 -9.41
N ARG A 72 -5.84 14.36 -8.67
CA ARG A 72 -6.56 13.09 -8.50
C ARG A 72 -7.12 12.89 -7.09
N ASN A 73 -7.01 13.91 -6.23
CA ASN A 73 -7.41 13.86 -4.83
C ASN A 73 -6.79 12.66 -4.08
N LEU A 74 -5.48 12.48 -4.26
CA LEU A 74 -4.70 11.45 -3.61
C LEU A 74 -3.74 12.07 -2.61
N ASN A 75 -3.25 11.26 -1.67
CA ASN A 75 -2.01 11.62 -1.00
C ASN A 75 -0.79 11.32 -1.91
N LYS A 76 0.37 11.87 -1.53
CA LYS A 76 1.60 11.73 -2.34
C LYS A 76 2.05 10.28 -2.50
N THR A 77 1.92 9.46 -1.45
CA THR A 77 2.28 8.04 -1.48
C THR A 77 1.41 7.26 -2.46
N GLU A 78 0.10 7.50 -2.46
CA GLU A 78 -0.82 6.86 -3.42
C GLU A 78 -0.52 7.28 -4.86
N ALA A 79 -0.24 8.56 -5.08
CA ALA A 79 0.12 9.07 -6.40
C ALA A 79 1.45 8.46 -6.90
N GLU A 80 2.45 8.30 -6.04
CA GLU A 80 3.72 7.66 -6.38
C GLU A 80 3.54 6.18 -6.73
N ILE A 81 2.73 5.44 -5.98
CA ILE A 81 2.40 4.03 -6.26
C ILE A 81 1.72 3.91 -7.63
N VAL A 82 0.69 4.73 -7.88
CA VAL A 82 -0.04 4.72 -9.16
C VAL A 82 0.88 5.11 -10.32
N ALA A 83 1.72 6.13 -10.14
CA ALA A 83 2.67 6.56 -11.17
C ALA A 83 3.66 5.45 -11.51
N THR A 84 4.27 4.82 -10.51
CA THR A 84 5.20 3.71 -10.70
C THR A 84 4.54 2.53 -11.43
N TYR A 85 3.31 2.17 -11.03
CA TYR A 85 2.55 1.10 -11.67
C TYR A 85 2.24 1.40 -13.14
N VAL A 86 1.70 2.59 -13.43
CA VAL A 86 1.32 2.97 -14.80
C VAL A 86 2.56 3.09 -15.68
N ILE A 87 3.64 3.70 -15.19
CA ILE A 87 4.89 3.84 -15.97
C ILE A 87 5.45 2.46 -16.32
N GLY A 88 5.60 1.59 -15.32
CA GLY A 88 6.19 0.26 -15.50
C GLY A 88 5.41 -0.66 -16.44
N LEU A 89 4.09 -0.50 -16.54
CA LEU A 89 3.23 -1.41 -17.32
C LEU A 89 2.64 -0.81 -18.59
N ASN A 90 2.47 0.51 -18.66
CA ASN A 90 1.71 1.18 -19.72
C ASN A 90 2.52 2.25 -20.46
N CYS A 91 3.67 2.70 -19.92
CA CYS A 91 4.43 3.84 -20.46
C CYS A 91 5.94 3.57 -20.57
N PRO A 92 6.38 2.62 -21.41
CA PRO A 92 7.79 2.26 -21.50
C PRO A 92 8.72 3.41 -21.91
N ASP A 93 8.18 4.46 -22.53
CA ASP A 93 8.96 5.61 -23.01
C ASP A 93 9.16 6.72 -21.97
N VAL A 94 8.49 6.63 -20.81
CA VAL A 94 8.59 7.64 -19.73
C VAL A 94 9.77 7.32 -18.82
N ARG A 95 10.60 8.32 -18.51
CA ARG A 95 11.83 8.19 -17.70
C ARG A 95 11.87 9.12 -16.49
#